data_AF-A0A973F009-F1
#
_entry.id   AF-A0A973F009-F1
#
_cell.length_a   1.000
_cell.length_b   1.000
_cell.length_c   1.000
_cell.angle_alpha   90.00
_cell.angle_beta   90.00
_cell.angle_gamma   90.00
#
_symmetry.space_group_name_H-M   'P 1'
#
loop_
_entity.id
_entity.type
_entity.pdbx_description
1 polymer ?
#
loop_
_entity_poly.entity_id
_entity_poly.type
_entity_poly.pdbx_seq_one_letter_code
_entity_poly.pdbx_strand_id
1 'polypeptide(L)'
;KNEELWINKHKEIIDNYKPDVIWQDFNLPKISQPVLLEFLSYYYNKASEWGKEVVATYKDGLNTKCAVLDYERGGAVDITENYWLTDDALSSSSWCYTEGIGYYSKKQILHGFLDRISKNGNLLLNISPKADGTIPQEQKEILLAMGDWLKKYGEAVYSTRAWVKYGEGPTLMGSAHGVFTAPAEGKPGDVRYTRSKDNRILYAILLGWDENQKSITLTSLPANRINLKNLKSVELINGEAGKYLPLKYSQDERGLTIDMPEQRFEELAWVIRLTFKKSIPELDRYAEINCTPHYYLVPGTSQGNLVLSSDLSLKEKSKDSSNQWKLESAGNGFYRILSRENNRKALALSNQDKKNPKLAIEDLSESENQLWRIEHSYLGNLKISNKQNPSLVLSVNDAVAQGTMAGVVNPDTSSVFGWKLEEVCELKVEPYKELVIPGTVEAEDFNTGCPGEAYNDRDPSNSGGQYRPDEQVDIEICEAGGYNVTRISPGEWLTYTVNVTKSANYEVSFYIASVTDNAKFHLECDGTDITGIVNLPNTKGRQAWKAVKKSVKLDAGQHLLKLVTEERGFNIDRIVFK
;
A
#
# COMPACT_ATOMS: atom_id res chain seq x y z
N LYS A 1 10.90 -7.07 33.52
CA LYS A 1 11.33 -7.62 32.20
C LYS A 1 12.48 -8.56 32.48
N ASN A 2 12.40 -9.84 32.11
CA ASN A 2 13.49 -10.80 32.38
C ASN A 2 14.37 -10.95 31.12
N GLU A 3 15.12 -9.89 30.81
CA GLU A 3 15.99 -9.82 29.63
C GLU A 3 17.15 -10.82 29.72
N GLU A 4 17.65 -11.08 30.93
CA GLU A 4 18.69 -12.09 31.19
C GLU A 4 18.23 -13.50 30.78
N LEU A 5 17.01 -13.90 31.17
CA LEU A 5 16.46 -15.18 30.73
C LEU A 5 16.26 -15.22 29.21
N TRP A 6 15.85 -14.11 28.60
CA TRP A 6 15.68 -14.03 27.15
C TRP A 6 17.01 -14.30 26.42
N ILE A 7 18.10 -13.62 26.78
CA ILE A 7 19.40 -13.82 26.13
C ILE A 7 19.99 -15.21 26.41
N ASN A 8 19.84 -15.72 27.64
CA ASN A 8 20.35 -17.04 28.00
C ASN A 8 19.67 -18.18 27.22
N LYS A 9 18.35 -18.08 26.99
CA LYS A 9 17.63 -19.02 26.11
C LYS A 9 18.16 -18.98 24.67
N HIS A 10 18.46 -17.79 24.15
CA HIS A 10 19.03 -17.67 22.81
C HIS A 10 20.40 -18.33 22.72
N LYS A 11 21.29 -18.05 23.68
CA LYS A 11 22.63 -18.67 23.73
C LYS A 11 22.55 -20.19 23.82
N GLU A 12 21.67 -20.72 24.67
CA GLU A 12 21.43 -22.17 24.77
C GLU A 12 21.00 -22.78 23.43
N ILE A 13 20.07 -22.15 22.70
CA ILE A 13 19.62 -22.63 21.38
C ILE A 13 20.76 -22.54 20.35
N ILE A 14 21.48 -21.42 20.32
CA ILE A 14 22.59 -21.17 19.39
C ILE A 14 23.68 -22.23 19.57
N ASP A 15 24.13 -22.45 20.80
CA ASP A 15 25.27 -23.34 21.07
C ASP A 15 24.92 -24.82 20.85
N ASN A 16 23.70 -25.23 21.21
CA ASN A 16 23.30 -26.63 21.13
C ASN A 16 22.86 -27.07 19.73
N TYR A 17 22.25 -26.18 18.93
CA TYR A 17 21.60 -26.56 17.67
C TYR A 17 22.18 -25.91 16.42
N LYS A 18 23.02 -24.86 16.57
CA LYS A 18 23.68 -24.16 15.46
C LYS A 18 22.72 -23.79 14.30
N PRO A 19 21.58 -23.14 14.60
CA PRO A 19 20.55 -22.89 13.60
C PRO A 19 21.10 -22.12 12.39
N ASP A 20 20.54 -22.38 11.20
CA ASP A 20 20.74 -21.53 10.01
C ASP A 20 19.96 -20.23 10.13
N VAL A 21 18.76 -20.32 10.74
CA VAL A 21 17.83 -19.20 10.88
C VAL A 21 17.32 -19.16 12.31
N ILE A 22 17.41 -18.00 12.96
CA ILE A 22 16.67 -17.71 14.20
C ILE A 22 15.56 -16.73 13.85
N TRP A 23 14.33 -17.23 13.93
CA TRP A 23 13.14 -16.44 13.69
C TRP A 23 12.66 -15.80 15.00
N GLN A 24 12.36 -14.50 14.98
CA GLN A 24 11.92 -13.74 16.15
C GLN A 24 10.50 -13.19 15.95
N ASP A 25 9.64 -13.50 16.91
CA ASP A 25 8.29 -12.94 16.98
C ASP A 25 8.29 -11.46 17.43
N PHE A 26 7.11 -10.87 17.54
CA PHE A 26 6.90 -9.48 17.98
C PHE A 26 7.27 -9.21 19.45
N ASN A 27 7.19 -7.93 19.86
CA ASN A 27 7.55 -7.37 21.16
C ASN A 27 9.05 -7.18 21.40
N LEU A 28 9.91 -7.19 20.38
CA LEU A 28 11.31 -6.84 20.55
C LEU A 28 11.53 -5.41 21.10
N PRO A 29 10.67 -4.39 20.85
CA PRO A 29 10.77 -3.09 21.51
C PRO A 29 10.63 -3.14 23.05
N LYS A 30 10.16 -4.26 23.62
CA LYS A 30 10.14 -4.46 25.07
C LYS A 30 11.51 -4.87 25.61
N ILE A 31 12.42 -5.36 24.78
CA ILE A 31 13.80 -5.71 25.14
C ILE A 31 14.71 -4.51 24.89
N SER A 32 15.62 -4.25 25.82
CA SER A 32 16.58 -3.17 25.68
C SER A 32 17.49 -3.38 24.47
N GLN A 33 17.80 -2.29 23.77
CA GLN A 33 18.66 -2.33 22.58
C GLN A 33 20.03 -2.99 22.83
N PRO A 34 20.72 -2.77 23.97
CA PRO A 34 21.99 -3.46 24.25
C PRO A 34 21.85 -4.98 24.24
N VAL A 35 20.76 -5.53 24.79
CA VAL A 35 20.53 -6.98 24.84
C VAL A 35 20.20 -7.55 23.46
N LEU A 36 19.44 -6.82 22.64
CA LEU A 36 19.20 -7.22 21.24
C LEU A 36 20.51 -7.26 20.43
N LEU A 37 21.41 -6.28 20.62
CA LEU A 37 22.72 -6.25 20.00
C LEU A 37 23.65 -7.35 20.52
N GLU A 38 23.56 -7.70 21.81
CA GLU A 38 24.26 -8.85 22.38
C GLU A 38 23.83 -10.15 21.70
N PHE A 39 22.52 -10.38 21.52
CA PHE A 39 22.00 -11.54 20.79
C PHE A 39 22.57 -11.62 19.36
N LEU A 40 22.46 -10.53 18.58
CA LEU A 40 22.92 -10.51 17.19
C LEU A 40 24.43 -10.74 17.10
N SER A 41 25.21 -10.05 17.93
CA SER A 41 26.67 -10.20 17.95
C SER A 41 27.09 -11.61 18.37
N TYR A 42 26.45 -12.21 19.39
CA TYR A 42 26.73 -13.58 19.80
C TYR A 42 26.46 -14.58 18.67
N TYR A 43 25.28 -14.50 18.05
CA TYR A 43 24.89 -15.42 16.98
C TYR A 43 25.79 -15.30 15.74
N TYR A 44 26.11 -14.08 15.31
CA TYR A 44 26.94 -13.84 14.13
C TYR A 44 28.42 -14.17 14.36
N ASN A 45 28.93 -13.97 15.58
CA ASN A 45 30.27 -14.44 15.93
C ASN A 45 30.34 -15.97 15.92
N LYS A 46 29.33 -16.65 16.47
CA LYS A 46 29.24 -18.11 16.43
C LYS A 46 29.13 -18.65 15.00
N ALA A 47 28.36 -17.99 14.14
CA ALA A 47 28.30 -18.33 12.73
C ALA A 47 29.67 -18.23 12.04
N SER A 48 30.46 -17.19 12.37
CA SER A 48 31.84 -17.04 11.90
C SER A 48 32.75 -18.17 12.41
N GLU A 49 32.66 -18.54 13.69
CA GLU A 49 33.38 -19.69 14.26
C GLU A 49 33.03 -21.00 13.54
N TRP A 50 31.79 -21.16 13.09
CA TRP A 50 31.32 -22.35 12.37
C TRP A 50 31.60 -22.32 10.86
N GLY A 51 32.07 -21.19 10.31
CA GLY A 51 32.21 -21.00 8.87
C GLY A 51 30.88 -21.09 8.11
N LYS A 52 29.80 -20.55 8.72
CA LYS A 52 28.42 -20.69 8.24
C LYS A 52 27.79 -19.32 8.00
N GLU A 53 27.00 -19.20 6.93
CA GLU A 53 26.11 -18.05 6.74
C GLU A 53 24.80 -18.30 7.50
N VAL A 54 24.41 -17.35 8.36
CA VAL A 54 23.19 -17.46 9.18
C VAL A 54 22.28 -16.25 8.99
N VAL A 55 21.02 -16.39 9.40
CA VAL A 55 20.00 -15.34 9.32
C VAL A 55 19.30 -15.17 10.66
N ALA A 56 19.17 -13.94 11.14
CA ALA A 56 18.16 -13.58 12.14
C ALA A 56 17.00 -12.84 11.44
N THR A 57 15.77 -13.08 11.88
CA THR A 57 14.56 -12.38 11.38
C THR A 57 13.95 -11.53 12.48
N TYR A 58 13.03 -10.62 12.11
CA TYR A 58 12.28 -9.82 13.08
C TYR A 58 10.94 -9.31 12.53
N LYS A 59 9.94 -9.15 13.40
CA LYS A 59 8.68 -8.42 13.13
C LYS A 59 8.77 -6.93 13.49
N ASP A 60 9.37 -6.63 14.64
CA ASP A 60 9.52 -5.29 15.22
C ASP A 60 10.86 -5.11 15.96
N GLY A 61 11.17 -3.92 16.45
CA GLY A 61 12.31 -3.63 17.33
C GLY A 61 13.74 -3.70 16.72
N LEU A 62 13.91 -4.32 15.56
CA LEU A 62 15.15 -4.35 14.77
C LEU A 62 14.96 -3.64 13.41
N ASN A 63 15.99 -3.66 12.56
CA ASN A 63 15.94 -3.08 11.22
C ASN A 63 16.70 -3.92 10.18
N THR A 64 16.46 -3.63 8.90
CA THR A 64 17.01 -4.37 7.76
C THR A 64 18.53 -4.29 7.60
N LYS A 65 19.23 -3.45 8.38
CA LYS A 65 20.70 -3.40 8.36
C LYS A 65 21.33 -4.57 9.11
N CYS A 66 20.61 -5.23 10.01
CA CYS A 66 21.16 -6.26 10.88
C CYS A 66 20.37 -7.57 10.91
N ALA A 67 19.14 -7.60 10.39
CA ALA A 67 18.28 -8.78 10.35
C ALA A 67 17.32 -8.72 9.15
N VAL A 68 16.75 -9.86 8.76
CA VAL A 68 15.77 -9.94 7.67
C VAL A 68 14.39 -9.57 8.21
N LEU A 69 13.74 -8.59 7.59
CA LEU A 69 12.37 -8.25 7.94
C LEU A 69 11.44 -9.42 7.62
N ASP A 70 10.67 -9.80 8.63
CA ASP A 70 9.56 -10.71 8.50
C ASP A 70 8.25 -9.90 8.49
N TYR A 71 7.59 -9.89 7.34
CA TYR A 71 6.29 -9.23 7.18
C TYR A 71 5.18 -10.07 7.82
N GLU A 72 4.17 -9.38 8.34
CA GLU A 72 2.91 -10.04 8.70
C GLU A 72 2.30 -10.81 7.53
N ARG A 73 1.44 -11.77 7.88
CA ARG A 73 0.78 -12.66 6.94
C ARG A 73 0.20 -11.88 5.76
N GLY A 74 0.60 -12.25 4.55
CA GLY A 74 0.24 -11.53 3.33
C GLY A 74 1.44 -10.85 2.67
N GLY A 75 2.50 -10.52 3.42
CA GLY A 75 3.71 -9.94 2.86
C GLY A 75 3.51 -8.57 2.23
N ALA A 76 4.55 -8.09 1.53
CA ALA A 76 4.54 -6.76 0.94
C ALA A 76 3.50 -6.61 -0.20
N VAL A 77 2.87 -5.42 -0.28
CA VAL A 77 1.95 -5.04 -1.37
C VAL A 77 2.64 -4.91 -2.73
N ASP A 78 3.94 -4.66 -2.73
CA ASP A 78 4.74 -4.39 -3.93
C ASP A 78 6.15 -4.99 -3.79
N ILE A 79 6.94 -4.94 -4.85
CA ILE A 79 8.34 -5.31 -4.83
C ILE A 79 9.14 -4.42 -3.87
N THR A 80 10.03 -5.05 -3.11
CA THR A 80 10.89 -4.38 -2.13
C THR A 80 12.35 -4.37 -2.58
N GLU A 81 13.10 -3.38 -2.09
CA GLU A 81 14.54 -3.30 -2.30
C GLU A 81 15.27 -4.41 -1.53
N ASN A 82 15.06 -4.47 -0.21
CA ASN A 82 15.68 -5.47 0.66
C ASN A 82 14.96 -6.81 0.51
N TYR A 83 15.73 -7.89 0.59
CA TYR A 83 15.18 -9.24 0.69
C TYR A 83 14.44 -9.40 2.03
N TRP A 84 13.32 -10.10 2.01
CA TRP A 84 12.44 -10.26 3.17
C TRP A 84 11.86 -11.67 3.21
N LEU A 85 11.13 -11.99 4.27
CA LEU A 85 10.26 -13.14 4.30
C LEU A 85 8.92 -12.79 4.93
N THR A 86 7.95 -13.67 4.77
CA THR A 86 6.69 -13.62 5.51
C THR A 86 6.28 -15.02 5.90
N ASP A 87 5.58 -15.13 7.01
CA ASP A 87 4.92 -16.36 7.38
C ASP A 87 3.51 -16.43 6.78
N ASP A 88 3.11 -17.64 6.41
CA ASP A 88 1.70 -17.94 6.12
C ASP A 88 1.37 -19.31 6.71
N ALA A 89 0.09 -19.69 6.71
CA ALA A 89 -0.37 -20.94 7.27
C ALA A 89 -1.29 -21.67 6.30
N LEU A 90 -1.19 -23.00 6.27
CA LEU A 90 -2.19 -23.85 5.60
C LEU A 90 -3.59 -23.65 6.20
N SER A 91 -3.62 -23.34 7.49
CA SER A 91 -4.84 -23.12 8.27
C SER A 91 -5.44 -21.73 8.02
N SER A 92 -6.77 -21.69 7.92
CA SER A 92 -7.57 -20.47 7.81
C SER A 92 -8.09 -19.93 9.13
N SER A 93 -7.73 -20.56 10.26
CA SER A 93 -8.21 -20.16 11.59
C SER A 93 -7.09 -19.90 12.60
N SER A 94 -6.15 -20.83 12.74
CA SER A 94 -5.12 -20.80 13.79
C SER A 94 -3.77 -21.35 13.31
N TRP A 95 -2.67 -20.83 13.86
CA TRP A 95 -1.32 -21.37 13.65
C TRP A 95 -1.15 -22.78 14.24
N CYS A 96 -1.79 -23.04 15.39
CA CYS A 96 -1.80 -24.34 16.07
C CYS A 96 -3.08 -25.12 15.75
N TYR A 97 -3.01 -26.45 15.82
CA TYR A 97 -4.19 -27.29 15.59
C TYR A 97 -5.29 -26.99 16.61
N THR A 98 -6.52 -26.84 16.13
CA THR A 98 -7.74 -26.78 16.92
C THR A 98 -8.76 -27.77 16.37
N GLU A 99 -9.64 -28.28 17.21
CA GLU A 99 -10.77 -29.05 16.71
C GLU A 99 -11.65 -28.15 15.82
N GLY A 100 -12.05 -28.66 14.65
CA GLY A 100 -12.76 -27.85 13.64
C GLY A 100 -11.89 -26.85 12.87
N ILE A 101 -10.56 -26.98 12.87
CA ILE A 101 -9.64 -26.16 12.09
C ILE A 101 -10.00 -26.16 10.58
N GLY A 102 -10.02 -24.98 9.97
CA GLY A 102 -10.23 -24.80 8.53
C GLY A 102 -8.91 -24.68 7.76
N TYR A 103 -8.92 -24.94 6.45
CA TYR A 103 -7.75 -24.90 5.59
C TYR A 103 -8.00 -24.06 4.33
N TYR A 104 -6.96 -23.37 3.84
CA TYR A 104 -6.98 -22.72 2.54
C TYR A 104 -6.87 -23.73 1.39
N SER A 105 -7.28 -23.32 0.19
CA SER A 105 -7.16 -24.15 -1.00
C SER A 105 -5.70 -24.32 -1.46
N LYS A 106 -5.44 -25.40 -2.22
CA LYS A 106 -4.14 -25.66 -2.86
C LYS A 106 -3.67 -24.46 -3.72
N LYS A 107 -4.60 -23.86 -4.46
CA LYS A 107 -4.33 -22.68 -5.31
C LYS A 107 -4.04 -21.45 -4.49
N GLN A 108 -4.80 -21.16 -3.43
CA GLN A 108 -4.53 -20.00 -2.57
C GLN A 108 -3.11 -20.05 -2.00
N ILE A 109 -2.69 -21.20 -1.47
CA ILE A 109 -1.34 -21.36 -0.91
C ILE A 109 -0.26 -21.22 -1.98
N LEU A 110 -0.40 -21.89 -3.14
CA LEU A 110 0.60 -21.80 -4.20
C LEU A 110 0.66 -20.38 -4.80
N HIS A 111 -0.49 -19.74 -5.06
CA HIS A 111 -0.53 -18.40 -5.65
C HIS A 111 0.02 -17.35 -4.68
N GLY A 112 -0.30 -17.47 -3.38
CA GLY A 112 0.31 -16.66 -2.34
C GLY A 112 1.84 -16.81 -2.35
N PHE A 113 2.35 -18.04 -2.40
CA PHE A 113 3.79 -18.31 -2.50
C PHE A 113 4.44 -17.65 -3.73
N LEU A 114 3.85 -17.84 -4.92
CA LEU A 114 4.36 -17.30 -6.18
C LEU A 114 4.37 -15.76 -6.19
N ASP A 115 3.39 -15.14 -5.54
CA ASP A 115 3.35 -13.69 -5.33
C ASP A 115 4.55 -13.21 -4.50
N ARG A 116 4.86 -13.88 -3.37
CA ARG A 116 5.97 -13.46 -2.49
C ARG A 116 7.34 -13.56 -3.15
N ILE A 117 7.62 -14.66 -3.85
CA ILE A 117 8.92 -14.82 -4.54
C ILE A 117 9.09 -13.79 -5.67
N SER A 118 8.00 -13.37 -6.32
CA SER A 118 8.04 -12.34 -7.37
C SER A 118 8.34 -10.94 -6.82
N LYS A 119 8.05 -10.71 -5.54
CA LYS A 119 8.25 -9.45 -4.80
C LYS A 119 9.52 -9.43 -3.96
N ASN A 120 10.49 -10.29 -4.29
CA ASN A 120 11.82 -10.36 -3.63
C ASN A 120 11.77 -10.95 -2.20
N GLY A 121 10.78 -11.79 -1.90
CA GLY A 121 10.59 -12.40 -0.58
C GLY A 121 10.65 -13.93 -0.57
N ASN A 122 10.79 -14.49 0.63
CA ASN A 122 10.53 -15.91 0.92
C ASN A 122 9.17 -16.10 1.61
N LEU A 123 8.64 -17.32 1.52
CA LEU A 123 7.51 -17.78 2.33
C LEU A 123 7.99 -18.83 3.35
N LEU A 124 7.72 -18.59 4.63
CA LEU A 124 7.81 -19.60 5.68
C LEU A 124 6.41 -20.15 5.95
N LEU A 125 6.13 -21.36 5.47
CA LEU A 125 4.78 -21.94 5.53
C LEU A 125 4.60 -22.80 6.78
N ASN A 126 3.73 -22.35 7.67
CA ASN A 126 3.36 -23.06 8.89
C ASN A 126 2.40 -24.24 8.61
N ILE A 127 2.64 -25.32 9.34
CA ILE A 127 1.77 -26.49 9.44
C ILE A 127 1.32 -26.67 10.90
N SER A 128 0.18 -27.31 11.12
CA SER A 128 -0.46 -27.44 12.43
C SER A 128 -0.66 -28.93 12.77
N PRO A 129 0.37 -29.65 13.25
CA PRO A 129 0.22 -31.01 13.74
C PRO A 129 -0.74 -31.08 14.93
N LYS A 130 -1.40 -32.22 15.09
CA LYS A 130 -2.19 -32.54 16.30
C LYS A 130 -1.26 -32.70 17.51
N ALA A 131 -1.83 -32.65 18.70
CA ALA A 131 -1.09 -32.81 19.95
C ALA A 131 -0.35 -34.16 20.07
N ASP A 132 -0.80 -35.20 19.36
CA ASP A 132 -0.13 -36.51 19.27
C ASP A 132 1.03 -36.54 18.26
N GLY A 133 1.32 -35.42 17.60
CA GLY A 133 2.38 -35.28 16.58
C GLY A 133 1.94 -35.65 15.16
N THR A 134 0.70 -36.11 14.95
CA THR A 134 0.23 -36.45 13.60
C THR A 134 -0.10 -35.20 12.79
N ILE A 135 0.32 -35.16 11.51
CA ILE A 135 -0.08 -34.10 10.58
C ILE A 135 -1.44 -34.48 9.95
N PRO A 136 -2.47 -33.62 10.04
CA PRO A 136 -3.75 -33.82 9.38
C PRO A 136 -3.62 -34.09 7.87
N GLN A 137 -4.53 -34.89 7.32
CA GLN A 137 -4.44 -35.38 5.94
C GLN A 137 -4.58 -34.24 4.93
N GLU A 138 -5.46 -33.28 5.21
CA GLU A 138 -5.71 -32.10 4.40
C GLU A 138 -4.45 -31.24 4.24
N GLN A 139 -3.65 -31.11 5.31
CA GLN A 139 -2.37 -30.39 5.24
C GLN A 139 -1.35 -31.14 4.38
N LYS A 140 -1.28 -32.46 4.49
CA LYS A 140 -0.40 -33.28 3.63
C LYS A 140 -0.77 -33.13 2.17
N GLU A 141 -2.06 -33.12 1.84
CA GLU A 141 -2.53 -32.97 0.46
C GLU A 141 -2.16 -31.64 -0.15
N ILE A 142 -2.20 -30.54 0.61
CA ILE A 142 -1.76 -29.23 0.13
C ILE A 142 -0.24 -29.22 -0.08
N LEU A 143 0.53 -29.74 0.88
CA LEU A 143 2.00 -29.80 0.77
C LEU A 143 2.46 -30.66 -0.40
N LEU A 144 1.85 -31.83 -0.59
CA LEU A 144 2.19 -32.73 -1.69
C LEU A 144 1.82 -32.11 -3.04
N ALA A 145 0.66 -31.47 -3.16
CA ALA A 145 0.29 -30.77 -4.39
C ALA A 145 1.26 -29.62 -4.75
N MET A 146 1.69 -28.85 -3.74
CA MET A 146 2.72 -27.82 -3.92
C MET A 146 4.07 -28.44 -4.32
N GLY A 147 4.46 -29.55 -3.69
CA GLY A 147 5.68 -30.30 -4.02
C GLY A 147 5.68 -30.86 -5.45
N ASP A 148 4.55 -31.41 -5.89
CA ASP A 148 4.38 -31.93 -7.25
C ASP A 148 4.49 -30.81 -8.29
N TRP A 149 3.92 -29.64 -8.01
CA TRP A 149 4.07 -28.46 -8.86
C TRP A 149 5.53 -27.99 -8.91
N LEU A 150 6.18 -27.86 -7.74
CA LEU A 150 7.59 -27.43 -7.64
C LEU A 150 8.54 -28.41 -8.34
N LYS A 151 8.22 -29.71 -8.37
CA LYS A 151 9.01 -30.70 -9.11
C LYS A 151 9.00 -30.43 -10.62
N LYS A 152 7.88 -29.96 -11.17
CA LYS A 152 7.72 -29.64 -12.60
C LYS A 152 8.26 -28.25 -12.96
N TYR A 153 7.96 -27.25 -12.14
CA TYR A 153 8.15 -25.83 -12.46
C TYR A 153 9.19 -25.12 -11.58
N GLY A 154 9.91 -25.87 -10.74
CA GLY A 154 10.86 -25.32 -9.76
C GLY A 154 12.00 -24.49 -10.34
N GLU A 155 12.29 -24.61 -11.65
CA GLU A 155 13.27 -23.73 -12.32
C GLU A 155 12.85 -22.25 -12.36
N ALA A 156 11.55 -21.97 -12.26
CA ALA A 156 10.98 -20.62 -12.18
C ALA A 156 10.89 -20.10 -10.74
N VAL A 157 11.36 -20.89 -9.76
CA VAL A 157 11.28 -20.58 -8.32
C VAL A 157 12.66 -20.63 -7.70
N TYR A 158 13.26 -21.81 -7.63
CA TYR A 158 14.52 -22.03 -6.94
C TYR A 158 15.66 -21.32 -7.67
N SER A 159 16.56 -20.70 -6.89
CA SER A 159 17.69 -19.93 -7.42
C SER A 159 17.32 -18.80 -8.39
N THR A 160 16.05 -18.38 -8.43
CA THR A 160 15.64 -17.17 -9.14
C THR A 160 15.82 -15.94 -8.27
N ARG A 161 15.45 -14.79 -8.82
CA ARG A 161 15.31 -13.50 -8.14
C ARG A 161 14.11 -12.80 -8.73
N ALA A 162 13.57 -11.82 -8.00
CA ALA A 162 12.57 -10.92 -8.55
C ALA A 162 13.09 -10.22 -9.82
N TRP A 163 12.18 -10.00 -10.77
CA TRP A 163 12.40 -9.07 -11.87
C TRP A 163 12.06 -7.64 -11.41
N VAL A 164 12.23 -6.63 -12.28
CA VAL A 164 11.96 -5.23 -11.91
C VAL A 164 10.47 -4.90 -11.74
N LYS A 165 9.59 -5.78 -12.22
CA LYS A 165 8.15 -5.75 -12.02
C LYS A 165 7.72 -7.13 -11.52
N TYR A 166 6.98 -7.18 -10.41
CA TYR A 166 6.62 -8.46 -9.77
C TYR A 166 5.52 -9.21 -10.52
N GLY A 167 4.61 -8.49 -11.18
CA GLY A 167 3.44 -9.11 -11.82
C GLY A 167 2.51 -8.12 -12.51
N GLU A 168 1.41 -8.66 -13.02
CA GLU A 168 0.28 -7.96 -13.64
C GLU A 168 -1.01 -8.75 -13.42
N GLY A 169 -2.15 -8.10 -13.67
CA GLY A 169 -3.48 -8.67 -13.48
C GLY A 169 -4.26 -8.04 -12.31
N PRO A 170 -5.57 -8.33 -12.22
CA PRO A 170 -6.46 -7.67 -11.27
C PRO A 170 -6.31 -8.17 -9.82
N THR A 171 -5.71 -9.34 -9.59
CA THR A 171 -5.61 -9.92 -8.25
C THR A 171 -4.36 -9.41 -7.55
N LEU A 172 -4.54 -8.36 -6.76
CA LEU A 172 -3.50 -7.81 -5.88
C LEU A 172 -3.43 -8.63 -4.58
N MET A 173 -2.21 -8.77 -4.05
CA MET A 173 -1.93 -9.47 -2.80
C MET A 173 -0.94 -8.67 -1.96
N GLY A 174 -0.91 -8.94 -0.66
CA GLY A 174 -0.10 -8.20 0.31
C GLY A 174 -0.87 -7.11 1.03
N SER A 175 -0.27 -6.61 2.10
CA SER A 175 -0.86 -5.59 2.97
C SER A 175 0.21 -4.67 3.56
N ALA A 176 -0.23 -3.59 4.19
CA ALA A 176 0.64 -2.77 5.01
C ALA A 176 1.29 -3.62 6.12
N HIS A 177 2.53 -3.28 6.49
CA HIS A 177 3.23 -3.95 7.59
C HIS A 177 2.39 -3.89 8.88
N GLY A 178 2.29 -5.00 9.59
CA GLY A 178 1.42 -5.12 10.78
C GLY A 178 -0.01 -5.60 10.49
N VAL A 179 -0.41 -5.76 9.23
CA VAL A 179 -1.77 -6.18 8.85
C VAL A 179 -1.76 -7.59 8.27
N PHE A 180 -2.62 -8.45 8.80
CA PHE A 180 -2.82 -9.82 8.33
C PHE A 180 -3.79 -9.87 7.14
N THR A 181 -3.37 -10.53 6.07
CA THR A 181 -4.19 -10.77 4.88
C THR A 181 -4.15 -12.26 4.52
N ALA A 182 -5.32 -12.82 4.22
CA ALA A 182 -5.44 -14.20 3.77
C ALA A 182 -4.81 -14.38 2.37
N PRO A 183 -4.29 -15.58 2.05
CA PRO A 183 -3.86 -15.89 0.69
C PRO A 183 -5.06 -15.87 -0.26
N ALA A 184 -4.85 -15.29 -1.45
CA ALA A 184 -5.85 -15.17 -2.50
C ALA A 184 -5.55 -16.13 -3.66
N GLU A 185 -6.62 -16.59 -4.31
CA GLU A 185 -6.50 -17.33 -5.57
C GLU A 185 -6.46 -16.34 -6.74
N GLY A 186 -5.35 -16.33 -7.48
CA GLY A 186 -5.26 -15.65 -8.77
C GLY A 186 -6.27 -16.15 -9.81
N LYS A 187 -6.49 -15.32 -10.82
CA LYS A 187 -7.43 -15.49 -11.93
C LYS A 187 -6.68 -15.55 -13.26
N PRO A 188 -7.34 -16.02 -14.34
CA PRO A 188 -6.83 -15.86 -15.68
C PRO A 188 -6.44 -14.40 -15.96
N GLY A 189 -5.24 -14.19 -16.51
CA GLY A 189 -4.65 -12.86 -16.70
C GLY A 189 -3.75 -12.37 -15.57
N ASP A 190 -3.75 -13.03 -14.40
CA ASP A 190 -2.76 -12.76 -13.36
C ASP A 190 -1.43 -13.45 -13.69
N VAL A 191 -0.35 -12.67 -13.71
CA VAL A 191 1.01 -13.15 -13.99
C VAL A 191 1.94 -12.70 -12.87
N ARG A 192 2.88 -13.56 -12.49
CA ARG A 192 4.01 -13.25 -11.59
C ARG A 192 5.33 -13.52 -12.28
N TYR A 193 6.30 -12.65 -12.06
CA TYR A 193 7.59 -12.68 -12.74
C TYR A 193 8.73 -13.06 -11.79
N THR A 194 9.56 -13.97 -12.24
CA THR A 194 10.88 -14.25 -11.66
C THR A 194 11.92 -14.29 -12.78
N ARG A 195 13.20 -14.17 -12.44
CA ARG A 195 14.28 -14.26 -13.43
C ARG A 195 15.46 -15.09 -12.93
N SER A 196 16.22 -15.63 -13.87
CA SER A 196 17.46 -16.36 -13.55
C SER A 196 18.54 -15.45 -12.96
N LYS A 197 19.47 -16.01 -12.18
CA LYS A 197 20.58 -15.25 -11.57
C LYS A 197 21.47 -14.55 -12.59
N ASP A 198 21.74 -15.20 -13.72
CA ASP A 198 22.51 -14.64 -14.84
C ASP A 198 21.72 -13.61 -15.68
N ASN A 199 20.47 -13.34 -15.31
CA ASN A 199 19.57 -12.38 -15.92
C ASN A 199 19.30 -12.67 -17.41
N ARG A 200 19.24 -13.94 -17.84
CA ARG A 200 19.00 -14.33 -19.25
C ARG A 200 17.66 -15.02 -19.49
N ILE A 201 16.98 -15.44 -18.43
CA ILE A 201 15.66 -16.09 -18.52
C ILE A 201 14.70 -15.31 -17.65
N LEU A 202 13.60 -14.85 -18.26
CA LEU A 202 12.45 -14.30 -17.56
C LEU A 202 11.36 -15.38 -17.55
N TYR A 203 10.82 -15.67 -16.37
CA TYR A 203 9.70 -16.58 -16.21
C TYR A 203 8.45 -15.74 -15.96
N ALA A 204 7.42 -15.98 -16.77
CA ALA A 204 6.07 -15.46 -16.59
C ALA A 204 5.19 -16.60 -16.07
N ILE A 205 4.82 -16.52 -14.80
CA ILE A 205 4.06 -17.55 -14.08
C ILE A 205 2.59 -17.15 -14.10
N LEU A 206 1.78 -17.86 -14.87
CA LEU A 206 0.35 -17.62 -15.04
C LEU A 206 -0.41 -18.28 -13.88
N LEU A 207 -1.13 -17.48 -13.09
CA LEU A 207 -1.94 -18.00 -11.97
C LEU A 207 -3.30 -18.54 -12.43
N GLY A 208 -3.61 -18.39 -13.72
CA GLY A 208 -4.80 -18.93 -14.35
C GLY A 208 -4.64 -18.98 -15.87
N TRP A 209 -5.25 -19.97 -16.50
CA TRP A 209 -5.34 -20.13 -17.94
C TRP A 209 -6.69 -20.79 -18.25
N ASP A 210 -7.52 -20.10 -19.05
CA ASP A 210 -8.82 -20.63 -19.45
C ASP A 210 -8.70 -21.59 -20.63
N GLU A 211 -9.52 -22.65 -20.64
CA GLU A 211 -9.48 -23.71 -21.67
C GLU A 211 -9.63 -23.16 -23.10
N ASN A 212 -10.39 -22.06 -23.26
CA ASN A 212 -10.66 -21.42 -24.54
C ASN A 212 -9.74 -20.23 -24.84
N GLN A 213 -8.77 -19.93 -23.97
CA GLN A 213 -7.86 -18.81 -24.14
C GLN A 213 -6.80 -19.14 -25.20
N LYS A 214 -6.94 -18.54 -26.38
CA LYS A 214 -6.05 -18.74 -27.55
C LYS A 214 -4.76 -17.92 -27.49
N SER A 215 -4.72 -16.89 -26.66
CA SER A 215 -3.57 -16.00 -26.54
C SER A 215 -3.52 -15.33 -25.18
N ILE A 216 -2.33 -14.94 -24.76
CA ILE A 216 -2.11 -14.07 -23.60
C ILE A 216 -1.22 -12.90 -24.03
N THR A 217 -1.46 -11.71 -23.47
CA THR A 217 -0.58 -10.55 -23.69
C THR A 217 0.10 -10.20 -22.38
N LEU A 218 1.43 -10.30 -22.36
CA LEU A 218 2.26 -9.85 -21.24
C LEU A 218 2.45 -8.34 -21.35
N THR A 219 1.61 -7.59 -20.63
CA THR A 219 1.52 -6.12 -20.71
C THR A 219 2.74 -5.42 -20.12
N SER A 220 3.55 -6.12 -19.33
CA SER A 220 4.83 -5.64 -18.82
C SER A 220 5.97 -5.68 -19.84
N LEU A 221 5.71 -6.16 -21.06
CA LEU A 221 6.68 -6.27 -22.15
C LEU A 221 6.30 -5.48 -23.42
N PRO A 222 5.89 -4.19 -23.35
CA PRO A 222 5.44 -3.46 -24.54
C PRO A 222 6.63 -2.89 -25.34
N ALA A 223 6.45 -2.78 -26.66
CA ALA A 223 7.51 -2.43 -27.62
C ALA A 223 8.12 -1.04 -27.40
N ASN A 224 7.34 -0.10 -26.86
CA ASN A 224 7.78 1.26 -26.53
C ASN A 224 8.54 1.37 -25.20
N ARG A 225 8.55 0.31 -24.36
CA ARG A 225 9.21 0.33 -23.04
C ARG A 225 10.34 -0.69 -22.90
N ILE A 226 10.32 -1.76 -23.69
CA ILE A 226 11.37 -2.79 -23.66
C ILE A 226 11.57 -3.40 -25.05
N ASN A 227 12.81 -3.38 -25.50
CA ASN A 227 13.18 -3.85 -26.84
C ASN A 227 13.58 -5.33 -26.83
N LEU A 228 12.71 -6.21 -27.35
CA LEU A 228 12.92 -7.66 -27.33
C LEU A 228 13.71 -8.21 -28.54
N LYS A 229 14.49 -7.39 -29.25
CA LYS A 229 15.32 -7.83 -30.40
C LYS A 229 16.27 -9.00 -30.07
N ASN A 230 16.69 -9.16 -28.82
CA ASN A 230 17.56 -10.24 -28.37
C ASN A 230 16.79 -11.44 -27.76
N LEU A 231 15.46 -11.42 -27.73
CA LEU A 231 14.65 -12.57 -27.34
C LEU A 231 14.91 -13.72 -28.33
N LYS A 232 15.29 -14.88 -27.78
CA LYS A 232 15.67 -16.08 -28.54
C LYS A 232 14.48 -17.02 -28.70
N SER A 233 13.76 -17.28 -27.61
CA SER A 233 12.63 -18.21 -27.59
C SER A 233 11.63 -17.82 -26.52
N VAL A 234 10.37 -18.18 -26.77
CA VAL A 234 9.27 -18.18 -25.80
C VAL A 234 8.73 -19.59 -25.77
N GLU A 235 8.71 -20.21 -24.59
CA GLU A 235 8.44 -21.63 -24.42
C GLU A 235 7.52 -21.87 -23.22
N LEU A 236 6.53 -22.74 -23.33
CA LEU A 236 5.73 -23.23 -22.20
C LEU A 236 6.45 -24.42 -21.54
N ILE A 237 6.58 -24.43 -20.22
CA ILE A 237 6.93 -25.65 -19.50
C ILE A 237 5.72 -26.59 -19.53
N ASN A 238 5.82 -27.70 -20.25
CA ASN A 238 4.68 -28.50 -20.66
C ASN A 238 4.48 -29.75 -19.78
N GLY A 239 4.04 -29.54 -18.53
CA GLY A 239 3.60 -30.62 -17.62
C GLY A 239 4.71 -31.49 -17.02
N GLU A 240 5.96 -31.34 -17.47
CA GLU A 240 7.13 -32.08 -16.97
C GLU A 240 8.36 -31.16 -16.95
N ALA A 241 9.21 -31.32 -15.93
CA ALA A 241 10.45 -30.56 -15.78
C ALA A 241 11.37 -30.75 -17.00
N GLY A 242 11.89 -29.64 -17.52
CA GLY A 242 12.79 -29.66 -18.68
C GLY A 242 12.12 -29.98 -20.03
N LYS A 243 10.79 -30.10 -20.08
CA LYS A 243 10.04 -30.24 -21.34
C LYS A 243 9.43 -28.90 -21.74
N TYR A 244 9.91 -28.38 -22.87
CA TYR A 244 9.55 -27.05 -23.35
C TYR A 244 8.79 -27.16 -24.67
N LEU A 245 7.62 -26.52 -24.74
CA LEU A 245 6.84 -26.36 -25.95
C LEU A 245 7.06 -24.95 -26.53
N PRO A 246 7.67 -24.80 -27.72
CA PRO A 246 7.85 -23.50 -28.34
C PRO A 246 6.51 -22.82 -28.67
N LEU A 247 6.41 -21.53 -28.35
CA LEU A 247 5.23 -20.71 -28.61
C LEU A 247 5.52 -19.65 -29.67
N LYS A 248 4.49 -19.30 -30.46
CA LYS A 248 4.54 -18.14 -31.36
C LYS A 248 4.24 -16.88 -30.56
N TYR A 249 4.86 -15.78 -30.95
CA TYR A 249 4.70 -14.51 -30.27
C TYR A 249 4.91 -13.31 -31.20
N SER A 250 4.33 -12.18 -30.83
CA SER A 250 4.51 -10.88 -31.46
C SER A 250 4.48 -9.79 -30.40
N GLN A 251 5.28 -8.73 -30.57
CA GLN A 251 5.33 -7.60 -29.65
C GLN A 251 4.74 -6.35 -30.32
N ASP A 252 3.90 -5.63 -29.60
CA ASP A 252 3.42 -4.29 -29.95
C ASP A 252 3.43 -3.36 -28.72
N GLU A 253 2.86 -2.16 -28.83
CA GLU A 253 2.79 -1.18 -27.74
C GLU A 253 1.94 -1.63 -26.54
N ARG A 254 1.09 -2.66 -26.69
CA ARG A 254 0.29 -3.23 -25.60
C ARG A 254 1.05 -4.27 -24.81
N GLY A 255 2.02 -4.96 -25.42
CA GLY A 255 2.79 -6.01 -24.76
C GLY A 255 3.38 -7.05 -25.71
N LEU A 256 3.85 -8.14 -25.11
CA LEU A 256 4.23 -9.36 -25.84
C LEU A 256 3.02 -10.29 -25.88
N THR A 257 2.35 -10.39 -27.03
CA THR A 257 1.28 -11.35 -27.26
C THR A 257 1.87 -12.71 -27.62
N ILE A 258 1.40 -13.76 -26.97
CA ILE A 258 1.85 -15.14 -27.09
C ILE A 258 0.65 -16.00 -27.46
N ASP A 259 0.78 -16.79 -28.52
CA ASP A 259 -0.22 -17.76 -28.94
C ASP A 259 -0.17 -18.95 -27.96
N MET A 260 -1.30 -19.20 -27.30
CA MET A 260 -1.44 -20.30 -26.35
C MET A 260 -1.91 -21.56 -27.08
N PRO A 261 -1.35 -22.75 -26.77
CA PRO A 261 -1.83 -24.00 -27.35
C PRO A 261 -3.22 -24.35 -26.79
N GLU A 262 -3.79 -25.48 -27.20
CA GLU A 262 -4.96 -26.03 -26.50
C GLU A 262 -4.53 -26.49 -25.09
N GLN A 263 -5.31 -26.13 -24.07
CA GLN A 263 -5.07 -26.59 -22.71
C GLN A 263 -5.45 -28.07 -22.59
N ARG A 264 -4.46 -28.94 -22.34
CA ARG A 264 -4.66 -30.41 -22.30
C ARG A 264 -4.75 -31.01 -20.90
N PHE A 265 -4.45 -30.21 -19.87
CA PHE A 265 -4.48 -30.63 -18.47
C PHE A 265 -4.70 -29.43 -17.56
N GLU A 266 -5.24 -29.70 -16.38
CA GLU A 266 -5.31 -28.73 -15.28
C GLU A 266 -3.96 -28.67 -14.54
N GLU A 267 -3.60 -27.48 -14.10
CA GLU A 267 -2.44 -27.25 -13.25
C GLU A 267 -2.80 -26.14 -12.25
N LEU A 268 -2.09 -26.08 -11.12
CA LEU A 268 -2.29 -25.00 -10.17
C LEU A 268 -1.83 -23.65 -10.75
N ALA A 269 -0.73 -23.63 -11.52
CA ALA A 269 -0.23 -22.47 -12.25
C ALA A 269 0.64 -22.95 -13.45
N TRP A 270 0.79 -22.12 -14.47
CA TRP A 270 1.60 -22.45 -15.67
C TRP A 270 2.80 -21.50 -15.79
N VAL A 271 3.86 -21.95 -16.47
CA VAL A 271 5.08 -21.15 -16.62
C VAL A 271 5.45 -21.00 -18.09
N ILE A 272 5.50 -19.75 -18.54
CA ILE A 272 6.12 -19.37 -19.80
C ILE A 272 7.55 -18.89 -19.52
N ARG A 273 8.49 -19.43 -20.27
CA ARG A 273 9.92 -19.16 -20.21
C ARG A 273 10.35 -18.32 -21.40
N LEU A 274 10.91 -17.15 -21.15
CA LEU A 274 11.44 -16.23 -22.15
C LEU A 274 12.97 -16.25 -22.07
N THR A 275 13.63 -16.83 -23.08
CA THR A 275 15.10 -16.93 -23.11
C THR A 275 15.69 -15.84 -23.98
N PHE A 276 16.66 -15.09 -23.45
CA PHE A 276 17.35 -14.02 -24.15
C PHE A 276 18.75 -14.47 -24.58
N LYS A 277 19.22 -13.97 -25.74
CA LYS A 277 20.60 -14.22 -26.23
C LYS A 277 21.66 -13.54 -25.35
N LYS A 278 21.27 -12.47 -24.66
CA LYS A 278 22.08 -11.70 -23.70
C LYS A 278 21.24 -11.51 -22.42
N SER A 279 21.59 -10.54 -21.59
CA SER A 279 20.74 -10.15 -20.46
C SER A 279 19.34 -9.73 -20.94
N ILE A 280 18.34 -9.94 -20.08
CA ILE A 280 17.00 -9.37 -20.21
C ILE A 280 17.18 -7.85 -20.40
N PRO A 281 16.61 -7.27 -21.47
CA PRO A 281 16.68 -5.84 -21.70
C PRO A 281 16.07 -5.06 -20.53
N GLU A 282 16.57 -3.85 -20.30
CA GLU A 282 15.99 -2.98 -19.29
C GLU A 282 14.56 -2.59 -19.67
N LEU A 283 13.65 -2.68 -18.70
CA LEU A 283 12.30 -2.15 -18.83
C LEU A 283 12.36 -0.67 -18.46
N ASP A 284 11.97 0.21 -19.39
CA ASP A 284 11.79 1.60 -19.09
C ASP A 284 10.59 1.77 -18.14
N ARG A 285 10.83 2.23 -16.90
CA ARG A 285 9.83 2.32 -15.83
C ARG A 285 9.29 3.73 -15.61
N TYR A 286 9.34 4.59 -16.61
CA TYR A 286 8.74 5.92 -16.45
C TYR A 286 7.28 5.85 -16.00
N ALA A 287 6.90 6.76 -15.10
CA ALA A 287 5.52 6.91 -14.66
C ALA A 287 4.75 7.80 -15.65
N GLU A 288 3.55 7.38 -16.01
CA GLU A 288 2.59 8.21 -16.76
C GLU A 288 1.76 8.98 -15.75
N ILE A 289 1.99 10.29 -15.68
CA ILE A 289 1.37 11.17 -14.69
C ILE A 289 0.37 12.08 -15.40
N ASN A 290 -0.86 12.11 -14.88
CA ASN A 290 -1.87 13.06 -15.32
C ASN A 290 -1.36 14.49 -15.05
N CYS A 291 -1.12 15.28 -16.08
CA CYS A 291 -0.63 16.65 -15.90
C CYS A 291 -1.75 17.66 -15.63
N THR A 292 -3.03 17.23 -15.57
CA THR A 292 -4.19 18.11 -15.39
C THR A 292 -4.31 18.69 -13.98
N PRO A 293 -4.19 17.92 -12.88
CA PRO A 293 -4.29 18.46 -11.53
C PRO A 293 -2.98 19.12 -11.08
N HIS A 294 -3.01 19.68 -9.87
CA HIS A 294 -1.82 20.00 -9.10
C HIS A 294 -1.51 18.84 -8.15
N TYR A 295 -0.26 18.77 -7.69
CA TYR A 295 0.22 17.68 -6.85
C TYR A 295 0.94 18.19 -5.61
N TYR A 296 0.81 17.43 -4.53
CA TYR A 296 1.77 17.41 -3.44
C TYR A 296 2.88 16.41 -3.77
N LEU A 297 4.14 16.82 -3.58
CA LEU A 297 5.30 15.93 -3.60
C LEU A 297 5.55 15.44 -2.17
N VAL A 298 5.20 14.20 -1.90
CA VAL A 298 5.20 13.60 -0.56
C VAL A 298 6.41 12.66 -0.42
N PRO A 299 7.28 12.80 0.59
CA PRO A 299 8.30 11.80 0.86
C PRO A 299 7.66 10.45 1.21
N GLY A 300 8.12 9.36 0.58
CA GLY A 300 7.46 8.05 0.68
C GLY A 300 7.28 7.47 2.09
N THR A 301 8.07 7.96 3.06
CA THR A 301 8.01 7.55 4.47
C THR A 301 7.18 8.48 5.37
N SER A 302 6.61 9.59 4.87
CA SER A 302 5.96 10.62 5.70
C SER A 302 4.50 10.33 6.07
N GLN A 303 3.94 9.20 5.62
CA GLN A 303 2.51 8.87 5.73
C GLN A 303 1.57 9.97 5.17
N GLY A 304 2.06 10.88 4.31
CA GLY A 304 1.25 11.95 3.70
C GLY A 304 1.25 13.29 4.46
N ASN A 305 1.87 13.37 5.64
CA ASN A 305 1.79 14.56 6.50
C ASN A 305 2.71 15.71 6.06
N LEU A 306 3.86 15.36 5.46
CA LEU A 306 4.85 16.33 5.00
C LEU A 306 4.94 16.35 3.48
N VAL A 307 5.10 17.53 2.92
CA VAL A 307 5.19 17.80 1.48
C VAL A 307 6.35 18.74 1.16
N LEU A 308 6.91 18.63 -0.04
CA LEU A 308 7.93 19.55 -0.54
C LEU A 308 7.32 20.91 -0.88
N SER A 309 7.82 21.98 -0.25
CA SER A 309 7.42 23.36 -0.53
C SER A 309 8.33 24.03 -1.58
N SER A 310 7.88 25.15 -2.15
CA SER A 310 8.58 25.98 -3.14
C SER A 310 9.88 26.59 -2.61
N ASP A 311 10.11 26.62 -1.29
CA ASP A 311 11.40 26.98 -0.69
C ASP A 311 12.35 25.78 -0.54
N LEU A 312 11.98 24.61 -1.08
CA LEU A 312 12.69 23.33 -1.02
C LEU A 312 12.74 22.69 0.37
N SER A 313 12.02 23.21 1.37
CA SER A 313 11.88 22.56 2.67
C SER A 313 10.64 21.66 2.74
N LEU A 314 10.65 20.68 3.64
CA LEU A 314 9.45 19.90 3.97
C LEU A 314 8.54 20.67 4.92
N LYS A 315 7.25 20.79 4.57
CA LYS A 315 6.23 21.45 5.38
C LYS A 315 5.03 20.54 5.61
N GLU A 316 4.24 20.87 6.63
CA GLU A 316 2.93 20.23 6.81
C GLU A 316 2.06 20.46 5.57
N LYS A 317 1.39 19.40 5.12
CA LYS A 317 0.51 19.44 3.96
C LYS A 317 -0.61 20.45 4.19
N SER A 318 -0.76 21.40 3.26
CA SER A 318 -1.82 22.42 3.31
C SER A 318 -2.18 22.91 1.91
N LYS A 319 -3.33 23.58 1.77
CA LYS A 319 -3.79 24.20 0.51
C LYS A 319 -3.01 25.46 0.09
N ASP A 320 -1.94 25.80 0.80
CA ASP A 320 -1.02 26.85 0.39
C ASP A 320 -0.40 26.50 -0.98
N SER A 321 -0.43 27.45 -1.93
CA SER A 321 0.14 27.25 -3.26
C SER A 321 1.64 26.97 -3.25
N SER A 322 2.37 27.40 -2.21
CA SER A 322 3.79 27.08 -2.03
C SER A 322 4.02 25.60 -1.75
N ASN A 323 3.02 24.82 -1.34
CA ASN A 323 3.13 23.38 -1.08
C ASN A 323 2.81 22.51 -2.31
N GLN A 324 2.53 23.13 -3.46
CA GLN A 324 1.88 22.47 -4.58
C GLN A 324 2.64 22.66 -5.87
N TRP A 325 2.59 21.64 -6.71
CA TRP A 325 3.35 21.56 -7.94
C TRP A 325 2.45 21.26 -9.13
N LYS A 326 2.74 21.89 -10.26
CA LYS A 326 2.16 21.57 -11.55
C LYS A 326 3.17 20.77 -12.36
N LEU A 327 2.73 19.70 -12.98
CA LEU A 327 3.56 18.90 -13.88
C LEU A 327 3.28 19.27 -15.33
N GLU A 328 4.34 19.37 -16.13
CA GLU A 328 4.27 19.60 -17.56
C GLU A 328 5.09 18.52 -18.28
N SER A 329 4.43 17.70 -19.09
CA SER A 329 5.10 16.57 -19.76
C SER A 329 5.99 17.03 -20.91
N ALA A 330 7.23 16.54 -20.92
CA ALA A 330 8.16 16.63 -22.04
C ALA A 330 8.25 15.31 -22.83
N GLY A 331 7.34 14.37 -22.58
CA GLY A 331 7.29 13.05 -23.23
C GLY A 331 8.25 12.03 -22.61
N ASN A 332 7.96 10.75 -22.86
CA ASN A 332 8.76 9.61 -22.39
C ASN A 332 9.10 9.71 -20.90
N GLY A 333 8.18 10.11 -20.02
CA GLY A 333 8.46 10.17 -18.58
C GLY A 333 9.27 11.36 -18.06
N PHE A 334 9.63 12.31 -18.92
CA PHE A 334 10.23 13.56 -18.50
C PHE A 334 9.16 14.60 -18.21
N TYR A 335 9.32 15.32 -17.12
CA TYR A 335 8.41 16.37 -16.68
C TYR A 335 9.18 17.60 -16.22
N ARG A 336 8.58 18.78 -16.42
CA ARG A 336 8.91 19.97 -15.64
C ARG A 336 8.03 20.00 -14.40
N ILE A 337 8.61 20.31 -13.26
CA ILE A 337 7.93 20.41 -11.97
C ILE A 337 7.85 21.89 -11.62
N LEU A 338 6.71 22.51 -11.87
CA LEU A 338 6.49 23.95 -11.76
C LEU A 338 5.88 24.30 -10.40
N SER A 339 6.35 25.37 -9.77
CA SER A 339 5.74 25.85 -8.52
C SER A 339 4.36 26.41 -8.80
N ARG A 340 3.32 25.97 -8.06
CA ARG A 340 1.96 26.53 -8.20
C ARG A 340 1.89 27.99 -7.75
N GLU A 341 2.70 28.37 -6.77
CA GLU A 341 2.83 29.75 -6.30
C GLU A 341 3.27 30.70 -7.42
N ASN A 342 4.13 30.23 -8.33
CA ASN A 342 4.54 30.97 -9.52
C ASN A 342 4.87 30.00 -10.65
N ASN A 343 3.93 29.81 -11.58
CA ASN A 343 4.06 28.90 -12.72
C ASN A 343 5.19 29.28 -13.71
N ARG A 344 5.91 30.39 -13.49
CA ARG A 344 7.14 30.75 -14.22
C ARG A 344 8.41 30.28 -13.51
N LYS A 345 8.29 29.56 -12.39
CA LYS A 345 9.40 28.99 -11.64
C LYS A 345 9.33 27.47 -11.66
N ALA A 346 10.46 26.81 -11.91
CA ALA A 346 10.57 25.37 -12.01
C ALA A 346 11.64 24.79 -11.07
N LEU A 347 11.41 23.57 -10.60
CA LEU A 347 12.42 22.77 -9.94
C LEU A 347 13.57 22.49 -10.91
N ALA A 348 14.78 22.81 -10.49
CA ALA A 348 15.97 22.75 -11.33
C ALA A 348 17.14 22.12 -10.57
N LEU A 349 18.06 21.54 -11.34
CA LEU A 349 19.41 21.25 -10.89
C LEU A 349 20.29 22.48 -11.18
N SER A 350 20.78 23.14 -10.13
CA SER A 350 21.57 24.36 -10.26
C SER A 350 22.85 24.15 -11.04
N ASN A 351 23.09 25.04 -12.01
CA ASN A 351 24.29 25.07 -12.82
C ASN A 351 25.44 25.91 -12.20
N GLN A 352 25.27 26.45 -10.99
CA GLN A 352 26.24 27.36 -10.37
C GLN A 352 27.56 26.66 -10.00
N ASP A 353 27.50 25.43 -9.50
CA ASP A 353 28.66 24.58 -9.24
C ASP A 353 28.51 23.26 -10.00
N LYS A 354 29.19 23.14 -11.13
CA LYS A 354 29.16 21.93 -11.96
C LYS A 354 29.72 20.68 -11.25
N LYS A 355 30.52 20.85 -10.20
CA LYS A 355 31.09 19.72 -9.45
C LYS A 355 30.13 19.22 -8.37
N ASN A 356 29.35 20.11 -7.77
CA ASN A 356 28.34 19.81 -6.75
C ASN A 356 27.04 20.55 -7.06
N PRO A 357 26.31 20.14 -8.09
CA PRO A 357 25.05 20.78 -8.43
C PRO A 357 24.03 20.55 -7.31
N LYS A 358 23.26 21.58 -7.00
CA LYS A 358 22.27 21.58 -5.91
C LYS A 358 20.86 21.71 -6.46
N LEU A 359 19.87 21.29 -5.69
CA LEU A 359 18.47 21.57 -5.99
C LEU A 359 18.21 23.08 -5.91
N ALA A 360 17.44 23.62 -6.85
CA ALA A 360 17.11 25.04 -6.92
C ALA A 360 15.70 25.26 -7.51
N ILE A 361 15.19 26.47 -7.33
CA ILE A 361 14.01 26.98 -8.03
C ILE A 361 14.45 28.11 -8.95
N GLU A 362 14.30 27.91 -10.26
CA GLU A 362 14.81 28.81 -11.29
C GLU A 362 13.66 29.30 -12.19
N ASP A 363 13.89 30.39 -12.94
CA ASP A 363 12.94 30.82 -13.97
C ASP A 363 12.81 29.75 -15.06
N LEU A 364 11.57 29.50 -15.47
CA LEU A 364 11.21 28.50 -16.45
C LEU A 364 11.97 28.72 -17.76
N SER A 365 12.61 27.66 -18.24
CA SER A 365 13.40 27.64 -19.46
C SER A 365 13.31 26.28 -20.16
N GLU A 366 13.86 26.20 -21.37
CA GLU A 366 13.99 24.95 -22.12
C GLU A 366 15.21 24.10 -21.72
N SER A 367 15.90 24.46 -20.65
CA SER A 367 17.13 23.80 -20.24
C SER A 367 16.89 22.41 -19.64
N GLU A 368 17.78 21.47 -19.95
CA GLU A 368 17.69 20.08 -19.47
C GLU A 368 17.83 19.96 -17.94
N ASN A 369 18.42 20.96 -17.28
CA ASN A 369 18.50 20.99 -15.83
C ASN A 369 17.13 21.13 -15.14
N GLN A 370 16.08 21.49 -15.87
CA GLN A 370 14.69 21.59 -15.39
C GLN A 370 13.83 20.40 -15.80
N LEU A 371 14.40 19.42 -16.52
CA LEU A 371 13.71 18.21 -16.92
C LEU A 371 14.01 17.08 -15.93
N TRP A 372 12.95 16.55 -15.33
CA TRP A 372 13.03 15.48 -14.34
C TRP A 372 12.37 14.22 -14.89
N ARG A 373 13.12 13.12 -14.89
CA ARG A 373 12.63 11.79 -15.21
C ARG A 373 11.95 11.21 -13.98
N ILE A 374 10.66 10.92 -14.09
CA ILE A 374 9.86 10.32 -13.01
C ILE A 374 9.61 8.84 -13.34
N GLU A 375 10.02 7.94 -12.45
CA GLU A 375 9.97 6.49 -12.66
C GLU A 375 9.39 5.76 -11.45
N HIS A 376 8.68 4.66 -11.69
CA HIS A 376 8.27 3.77 -10.59
C HIS A 376 9.49 3.13 -9.92
N SER A 377 9.46 3.11 -8.61
CA SER A 377 10.43 2.50 -7.71
C SER A 377 9.71 1.54 -6.74
N TYR A 378 10.43 1.02 -5.76
CA TYR A 378 9.91 0.08 -4.77
C TYR A 378 8.79 0.67 -3.91
N LEU A 379 7.90 -0.19 -3.42
CA LEU A 379 6.81 0.17 -2.49
C LEU A 379 5.87 1.27 -3.02
N GLY A 380 5.59 1.26 -4.32
CA GLY A 380 4.73 2.25 -4.98
C GLY A 380 5.29 3.68 -4.99
N ASN A 381 6.56 3.88 -4.63
CA ASN A 381 7.18 5.20 -4.68
C ASN A 381 7.72 5.53 -6.07
N LEU A 382 8.06 6.80 -6.27
CA LEU A 382 8.64 7.37 -7.47
C LEU A 382 10.10 7.74 -7.23
N LYS A 383 10.96 7.39 -8.19
CA LYS A 383 12.32 7.93 -8.31
C LYS A 383 12.25 9.11 -9.28
N ILE A 384 12.80 10.25 -8.88
CA ILE A 384 12.80 11.48 -9.67
C ILE A 384 14.26 11.85 -9.94
N SER A 385 14.76 11.63 -11.16
CA SER A 385 16.16 11.90 -11.56
C SER A 385 16.25 13.07 -12.52
N ASN A 386 17.35 13.81 -12.51
CA ASN A 386 17.50 14.96 -13.41
C ASN A 386 18.03 14.55 -14.79
N LYS A 387 17.50 15.12 -15.88
CA LYS A 387 17.93 14.78 -17.24
C LYS A 387 19.39 15.17 -17.51
N GLN A 388 19.83 16.34 -17.02
CA GLN A 388 21.19 16.81 -17.20
C GLN A 388 22.22 15.95 -16.47
N ASN A 389 21.83 15.38 -15.31
CA ASN A 389 22.66 14.48 -14.53
C ASN A 389 21.82 13.30 -14.00
N PRO A 390 21.67 12.21 -14.79
CA PRO A 390 20.80 11.08 -14.44
C PRO A 390 21.21 10.30 -13.19
N SER A 391 22.47 10.44 -12.74
CA SER A 391 22.92 9.83 -11.47
C SER A 391 22.43 10.57 -10.23
N LEU A 392 21.89 11.78 -10.38
CA LEU A 392 21.37 12.57 -9.27
C LEU A 392 19.84 12.45 -9.21
N VAL A 393 19.36 12.07 -8.03
CA VAL A 393 17.93 11.91 -7.75
C VAL A 393 17.49 12.90 -6.69
N LEU A 394 16.29 13.45 -6.86
CA LEU A 394 15.61 14.26 -5.85
C LEU A 394 15.43 13.43 -4.59
N SER A 395 15.91 13.94 -3.47
CA SER A 395 15.82 13.32 -2.15
C SER A 395 15.74 14.41 -1.09
N VAL A 396 15.78 14.03 0.17
CA VAL A 396 15.93 14.88 1.35
C VAL A 396 17.31 14.56 1.92
N ASN A 397 18.00 15.55 2.48
CA ASN A 397 19.41 15.37 2.82
C ASN A 397 19.60 14.64 4.17
N ASP A 398 18.54 14.59 4.98
CA ASP A 398 18.53 14.05 6.35
C ASP A 398 17.23 13.27 6.63
N ALA A 399 16.95 13.03 7.91
CA ALA A 399 15.68 12.46 8.35
C ALA A 399 14.48 13.30 7.87
N VAL A 400 13.42 12.61 7.44
CA VAL A 400 12.16 13.23 7.01
C VAL A 400 11.48 13.85 8.23
N ALA A 401 11.61 15.17 8.35
CA ALA A 401 11.04 15.99 9.41
C ALA A 401 10.65 17.36 8.86
N GLN A 402 9.78 18.08 9.56
CA GLN A 402 9.41 19.44 9.19
C GLN A 402 10.65 20.35 9.17
N GLY A 403 10.77 21.17 8.13
CA GLY A 403 11.90 22.07 7.91
C GLY A 403 13.12 21.41 7.27
N THR A 404 13.16 20.08 7.11
CA THR A 404 14.29 19.43 6.44
C THR A 404 14.34 19.84 4.97
N MET A 405 15.53 20.18 4.47
CA MET A 405 15.74 20.59 3.09
C MET A 405 15.82 19.39 2.14
N ALA A 406 15.06 19.46 1.05
CA ALA A 406 15.27 18.62 -0.12
C ALA A 406 16.59 18.94 -0.82
N GLY A 407 17.12 17.96 -1.52
CA GLY A 407 18.37 18.05 -2.25
C GLY A 407 18.44 17.00 -3.35
N VAL A 408 19.65 16.76 -3.82
CA VAL A 408 19.92 15.69 -4.77
C VAL A 408 21.04 14.81 -4.25
N VAL A 409 20.89 13.50 -4.45
CA VAL A 409 21.86 12.50 -3.98
C VAL A 409 22.19 11.52 -5.10
N ASN A 410 23.34 10.86 -4.99
CA ASN A 410 23.66 9.71 -5.82
C ASN A 410 23.20 8.43 -5.11
N PRO A 411 22.26 7.65 -5.67
CA PRO A 411 21.75 6.42 -5.06
C PRO A 411 22.83 5.34 -4.85
N ASP A 412 23.91 5.36 -5.62
CA ASP A 412 24.99 4.38 -5.50
C ASP A 412 25.83 4.58 -4.24
N THR A 413 25.77 5.78 -3.64
CA THR A 413 26.62 6.18 -2.50
C THR A 413 25.82 6.63 -1.28
N SER A 414 24.49 6.70 -1.37
CA SER A 414 23.64 7.27 -0.31
C SER A 414 22.26 6.60 -0.32
N SER A 415 21.68 6.44 0.87
CA SER A 415 20.29 5.99 0.98
C SER A 415 19.36 7.00 0.31
N VAL A 416 18.51 6.51 -0.57
CA VAL A 416 17.48 7.31 -1.24
C VAL A 416 16.13 6.87 -0.74
N PHE A 417 15.23 7.83 -0.64
CA PHE A 417 13.82 7.55 -0.41
C PHE A 417 13.03 8.04 -1.61
N GLY A 418 12.01 7.28 -1.95
CA GLY A 418 11.14 7.63 -3.07
C GLY A 418 10.11 8.68 -2.68
N TRP A 419 9.45 9.21 -3.70
CA TRP A 419 8.40 10.21 -3.58
C TRP A 419 7.03 9.61 -3.92
N LYS A 420 5.96 10.18 -3.40
CA LYS A 420 4.60 9.96 -3.88
C LYS A 420 4.07 11.28 -4.43
N LEU A 421 3.20 11.17 -5.43
CA LEU A 421 2.43 12.28 -5.95
C LEU A 421 1.00 12.11 -5.47
N GLU A 422 0.54 13.05 -4.65
CA GLU A 422 -0.86 13.09 -4.20
C GLU A 422 -1.58 14.25 -4.88
N GLU A 423 -2.69 13.97 -5.54
CA GLU A 423 -3.47 15.00 -6.22
C GLU A 423 -4.02 16.02 -5.22
N VAL A 424 -3.87 17.30 -5.54
CA VAL A 424 -4.55 18.38 -4.83
C VAL A 424 -6.01 18.34 -5.26
N CYS A 425 -6.90 18.00 -4.32
CA CYS A 425 -8.33 18.12 -4.57
C CYS A 425 -8.70 19.60 -4.82
N GLU A 426 -9.55 19.87 -5.82
CA GLU A 426 -10.02 21.23 -6.16
C GLU A 426 -11.55 21.33 -6.21
N LEU A 427 -12.25 20.33 -5.66
CA LEU A 427 -13.71 20.34 -5.55
C LEU A 427 -14.14 21.46 -4.60
N LYS A 428 -15.06 22.31 -5.08
CA LYS A 428 -15.69 23.33 -4.25
C LYS A 428 -16.62 22.67 -3.23
N VAL A 429 -16.72 23.28 -2.06
CA VAL A 429 -17.73 22.90 -1.07
C VAL A 429 -19.10 23.36 -1.57
N GLU A 430 -19.99 22.42 -1.84
CA GLU A 430 -21.34 22.67 -2.36
C GLU A 430 -22.36 21.82 -1.58
N PRO A 431 -23.59 22.32 -1.34
CA PRO A 431 -24.65 21.53 -0.74
C PRO A 431 -24.92 20.27 -1.57
N TYR A 432 -24.89 19.10 -0.93
CA TYR A 432 -25.25 17.86 -1.60
C TYR A 432 -26.76 17.79 -1.89
N LYS A 433 -27.57 18.29 -0.96
CA LYS A 433 -29.02 18.49 -1.12
C LYS A 433 -29.45 19.85 -0.58
N GLU A 434 -30.60 20.31 -1.03
CA GLU A 434 -31.27 21.45 -0.41
C GLU A 434 -31.80 21.06 0.97
N LEU A 435 -31.20 21.61 2.03
CA LEU A 435 -31.57 21.35 3.41
C LEU A 435 -32.25 22.59 4.01
N VAL A 436 -33.45 22.42 4.54
CA VAL A 436 -34.28 23.52 5.07
C VAL A 436 -34.58 23.29 6.55
N ILE A 437 -34.47 24.34 7.37
CA ILE A 437 -34.77 24.34 8.80
C ILE A 437 -35.97 25.27 9.09
N PRO A 438 -37.01 24.84 9.83
CA PRO A 438 -37.17 23.52 10.47
C PRO A 438 -37.35 22.40 9.44
N GLY A 439 -36.84 21.21 9.79
CA GLY A 439 -36.78 20.08 8.87
C GLY A 439 -35.84 18.99 9.36
N THR A 440 -35.55 18.04 8.47
CA THR A 440 -34.62 16.93 8.73
C THR A 440 -33.38 17.13 7.87
N VAL A 441 -32.21 16.94 8.47
CA VAL A 441 -30.93 16.80 7.81
C VAL A 441 -30.48 15.36 8.01
N GLU A 442 -30.47 14.57 6.94
CA GLU A 442 -29.90 13.22 6.97
C GLU A 442 -28.38 13.33 7.13
N ALA A 443 -27.76 12.48 7.95
CA ALA A 443 -26.34 12.62 8.27
C ALA A 443 -25.44 12.30 7.06
N GLU A 444 -25.90 11.42 6.17
CA GLU A 444 -25.23 11.08 4.91
C GLU A 444 -25.34 12.17 3.82
N ASP A 445 -26.17 13.19 4.05
CA ASP A 445 -26.40 14.30 3.10
C ASP A 445 -25.51 15.52 3.39
N PHE A 446 -24.30 15.29 3.93
CA PHE A 446 -23.27 16.32 4.13
C PHE A 446 -22.81 16.94 2.80
N ASN A 447 -22.25 18.13 2.83
CA ASN A 447 -21.78 18.85 1.65
C ASN A 447 -20.79 18.04 0.81
N THR A 448 -20.83 18.21 -0.52
CA THR A 448 -19.80 17.69 -1.42
C THR A 448 -18.61 18.63 -1.43
N GLY A 449 -17.40 18.12 -1.68
CA GLY A 449 -16.18 18.93 -1.77
C GLY A 449 -14.95 18.15 -1.35
N CYS A 450 -13.83 18.85 -1.16
CA CYS A 450 -12.59 18.21 -0.78
C CYS A 450 -12.60 17.68 0.67
N PRO A 451 -11.96 16.51 0.92
CA PRO A 451 -11.59 16.11 2.27
C PRO A 451 -10.75 17.20 2.95
N GLY A 452 -11.04 17.46 4.22
CA GLY A 452 -10.50 18.56 5.00
C GLY A 452 -11.21 19.90 4.81
N GLU A 453 -12.13 20.03 3.84
CA GLU A 453 -12.92 21.24 3.59
C GLU A 453 -14.43 21.03 3.75
N ALA A 454 -15.02 20.02 3.07
CA ALA A 454 -16.44 19.68 3.19
C ALA A 454 -16.72 18.68 4.31
N TYR A 455 -15.79 17.75 4.53
CA TYR A 455 -15.81 16.75 5.58
C TYR A 455 -14.37 16.35 5.93
N ASN A 456 -14.17 15.68 7.07
CA ASN A 456 -12.90 15.06 7.42
C ASN A 456 -13.16 13.67 7.98
N ASP A 457 -12.68 12.67 7.25
CA ASP A 457 -12.64 11.28 7.66
C ASP A 457 -11.16 10.86 7.74
N ARG A 458 -10.80 10.01 8.71
CA ARG A 458 -9.41 9.56 8.87
C ARG A 458 -9.09 8.36 8.00
N ASP A 459 -10.11 7.62 7.58
CA ASP A 459 -9.95 6.49 6.70
C ASP A 459 -9.89 6.95 5.23
N PRO A 460 -9.09 6.29 4.39
CA PRO A 460 -8.89 6.73 3.01
C PRO A 460 -10.10 6.40 2.11
N SER A 461 -11.12 5.71 2.61
CA SER A 461 -12.26 5.21 1.83
C SER A 461 -13.45 4.83 2.71
N ASN A 462 -14.66 4.97 2.17
CA ASN A 462 -15.92 4.49 2.76
C ASN A 462 -15.93 2.94 2.86
N SER A 463 -15.55 2.45 4.04
CA SER A 463 -15.59 1.06 4.49
C SER A 463 -17.01 0.57 4.82
N GLY A 464 -17.98 1.46 4.99
CA GLY A 464 -19.41 1.10 5.02
C GLY A 464 -19.90 0.61 3.64
N GLY A 465 -19.30 1.13 2.58
CA GLY A 465 -19.45 0.65 1.20
C GLY A 465 -20.82 0.95 0.58
N GLN A 466 -21.63 1.79 1.21
CA GLN A 466 -22.97 2.18 0.74
C GLN A 466 -23.02 3.68 0.57
N TYR A 467 -23.80 4.15 -0.42
CA TYR A 467 -24.12 5.57 -0.69
C TYR A 467 -22.91 6.53 -0.72
N ARG A 468 -22.67 7.20 -1.86
CA ARG A 468 -21.46 8.03 -2.07
C ARG A 468 -20.15 7.24 -1.84
N PRO A 469 -19.97 6.07 -2.50
CA PRO A 469 -18.81 5.19 -2.25
C PRO A 469 -17.47 5.78 -2.71
N ASP A 470 -17.50 6.84 -3.52
CA ASP A 470 -16.29 7.54 -4.01
C ASP A 470 -15.75 8.57 -3.01
N GLU A 471 -16.45 8.79 -1.89
CA GLU A 471 -16.02 9.66 -0.80
C GLU A 471 -15.53 8.85 0.40
N GLN A 472 -14.86 9.50 1.36
CA GLN A 472 -14.19 8.81 2.47
C GLN A 472 -15.14 8.46 3.62
N VAL A 473 -16.24 9.21 3.78
CA VAL A 473 -17.15 9.07 4.92
C VAL A 473 -17.80 7.69 4.92
N ASP A 474 -17.66 6.99 6.03
CA ASP A 474 -18.22 5.66 6.25
C ASP A 474 -19.76 5.68 6.34
N ILE A 475 -20.42 5.12 5.33
CA ILE A 475 -21.89 5.08 5.24
C ILE A 475 -22.38 3.64 5.03
N GLU A 476 -23.37 3.24 5.84
CA GLU A 476 -24.00 1.92 5.79
C GLU A 476 -25.53 2.01 5.65
N ILE A 477 -26.20 0.88 5.37
CA ILE A 477 -27.67 0.81 5.37
C ILE A 477 -28.18 0.99 6.80
N CYS A 478 -29.12 1.92 7.00
CA CYS A 478 -29.78 2.14 8.28
C CYS A 478 -30.96 1.17 8.45
N GLU A 479 -31.01 0.43 9.56
CA GLU A 479 -32.13 -0.48 9.86
C GLU A 479 -33.47 0.24 10.07
N ALA A 480 -33.43 1.55 10.38
CA ALA A 480 -34.63 2.40 10.44
C ALA A 480 -35.10 2.89 9.06
N GLY A 481 -34.39 2.52 7.99
CA GLY A 481 -34.62 2.94 6.61
C GLY A 481 -33.62 4.03 6.18
N GLY A 482 -33.23 4.02 4.90
CA GLY A 482 -32.23 4.95 4.38
C GLY A 482 -30.80 4.51 4.69
N TYR A 483 -29.92 5.47 4.99
CA TYR A 483 -28.52 5.24 5.32
C TYR A 483 -28.16 5.93 6.64
N ASN A 484 -27.01 5.58 7.21
CA ASN A 484 -26.46 6.29 8.36
C ASN A 484 -24.95 6.39 8.26
N VAL A 485 -24.38 7.37 8.95
CA VAL A 485 -22.93 7.49 9.09
C VAL A 485 -22.46 6.53 10.21
N THR A 486 -21.38 5.80 9.96
CA THR A 486 -20.81 4.80 10.88
C THR A 486 -19.30 4.94 11.02
N ARG A 487 -18.68 4.05 11.82
CA ARG A 487 -17.21 3.94 12.04
C ARG A 487 -16.47 5.22 12.45
N ILE A 488 -17.24 6.20 12.91
CA ILE A 488 -16.80 7.53 13.28
C ILE A 488 -15.70 7.51 14.34
N SER A 489 -14.61 8.24 14.09
CA SER A 489 -13.45 8.43 14.95
C SER A 489 -13.35 9.84 15.54
N PRO A 490 -12.61 10.02 16.65
CA PRO A 490 -12.40 11.35 17.24
C PRO A 490 -11.69 12.28 16.26
N GLY A 491 -12.16 13.53 16.15
CA GLY A 491 -11.63 14.55 15.25
C GLY A 491 -12.18 14.51 13.82
N GLU A 492 -13.07 13.58 13.50
CA GLU A 492 -13.83 13.58 12.25
C GLU A 492 -14.98 14.57 12.31
N TRP A 493 -15.37 15.10 11.14
CA TRP A 493 -16.45 16.07 11.06
C TRP A 493 -17.12 16.11 9.70
N LEU A 494 -18.39 16.54 9.70
CA LEU A 494 -19.24 16.69 8.51
C LEU A 494 -19.84 18.09 8.47
N THR A 495 -19.90 18.71 7.29
CA THR A 495 -20.56 20.02 7.11
C THR A 495 -21.86 19.91 6.33
N TYR A 496 -22.81 20.80 6.61
CA TYR A 496 -24.11 20.87 5.96
C TYR A 496 -24.47 22.32 5.70
N THR A 497 -24.71 22.68 4.44
CA THR A 497 -25.26 23.99 4.09
C THR A 497 -26.77 23.93 4.20
N VAL A 498 -27.33 24.72 5.11
CA VAL A 498 -28.77 24.71 5.43
C VAL A 498 -29.38 26.10 5.22
N ASN A 499 -30.65 26.15 4.84
CA ASN A 499 -31.46 27.37 4.79
C ASN A 499 -32.44 27.41 5.96
N VAL A 500 -32.18 28.26 6.95
CA VAL A 500 -33.04 28.47 8.10
C VAL A 500 -34.12 29.49 7.72
N THR A 501 -35.37 29.05 7.74
CA THR A 501 -36.51 29.86 7.27
C THR A 501 -36.92 30.97 8.24
N LYS A 502 -36.56 30.85 9.53
CA LYS A 502 -36.97 31.79 10.58
C LYS A 502 -35.99 31.82 11.77
N SER A 503 -35.61 33.01 12.25
CA SER A 503 -34.85 33.12 13.51
C SER A 503 -35.67 32.59 14.69
N ALA A 504 -35.17 31.57 15.38
CA ALA A 504 -35.84 30.96 16.53
C ALA A 504 -34.87 30.16 17.42
N ASN A 505 -35.36 29.78 18.60
CA ASN A 505 -34.78 28.67 19.36
C ASN A 505 -35.43 27.37 18.88
N TYR A 506 -34.64 26.48 18.30
CA TYR A 506 -35.07 25.20 17.76
C TYR A 506 -34.80 24.08 18.76
N GLU A 507 -35.73 23.14 18.90
CA GLU A 507 -35.43 21.84 19.51
C GLU A 507 -34.75 20.98 18.45
N VAL A 508 -33.49 20.61 18.69
CA VAL A 508 -32.71 19.74 17.80
C VAL A 508 -32.70 18.34 18.39
N SER A 509 -33.12 17.36 17.60
CA SER A 509 -33.08 15.94 17.94
C SER A 509 -32.07 15.22 17.06
N PHE A 510 -30.99 14.72 17.67
CA PHE A 510 -29.99 13.88 17.02
C PHE A 510 -30.38 12.40 17.17
N TYR A 511 -30.63 11.71 16.07
CA TYR A 511 -30.97 10.29 16.07
C TYR A 511 -29.68 9.46 15.99
N ILE A 512 -29.28 8.87 17.11
CA ILE A 512 -28.01 8.18 17.26
C ILE A 512 -28.21 6.74 17.72
N ALA A 513 -27.21 5.90 17.46
CA ALA A 513 -27.06 4.59 18.05
C ALA A 513 -25.65 4.46 18.63
N SER A 514 -25.49 3.95 19.85
CA SER A 514 -24.20 3.90 20.54
C SER A 514 -24.04 2.59 21.30
N VAL A 515 -22.81 2.08 21.33
CA VAL A 515 -22.40 0.90 22.11
C VAL A 515 -21.66 1.27 23.40
N THR A 516 -21.57 2.56 23.71
CA THR A 516 -20.82 3.10 24.86
C THR A 516 -21.49 4.34 25.45
N ASP A 517 -21.24 4.62 26.72
CA ASP A 517 -21.66 5.86 27.40
C ASP A 517 -20.63 6.99 27.28
N ASN A 518 -19.51 6.74 26.59
CA ASN A 518 -18.41 7.70 26.42
C ASN A 518 -18.47 8.50 25.12
N ALA A 519 -19.37 8.15 24.20
CA ALA A 519 -19.48 8.75 22.87
C ALA A 519 -19.96 10.21 22.96
N LYS A 520 -19.34 11.10 22.19
CA LYS A 520 -19.55 12.56 22.27
C LYS A 520 -19.34 13.24 20.91
N PHE A 521 -20.11 14.30 20.69
CA PHE A 521 -19.91 15.25 19.60
C PHE A 521 -20.39 16.64 20.03
N HIS A 522 -20.14 17.65 19.19
CA HIS A 522 -20.88 18.93 19.22
C HIS A 522 -21.28 19.35 17.81
N LEU A 523 -22.19 20.33 17.74
CA LEU A 523 -22.62 20.94 16.49
C LEU A 523 -22.24 22.42 16.51
N GLU A 524 -21.58 22.86 15.44
CA GLU A 524 -21.26 24.27 15.21
C GLU A 524 -22.20 24.86 14.15
N CYS A 525 -22.45 26.17 14.24
CA CYS A 525 -23.08 26.97 13.20
C CYS A 525 -22.16 28.15 12.89
N ASP A 526 -21.76 28.29 11.63
CA ASP A 526 -20.83 29.32 11.16
C ASP A 526 -19.56 29.43 12.02
N GLY A 527 -19.01 28.27 12.41
CA GLY A 527 -17.79 28.13 13.20
C GLY A 527 -17.96 28.40 14.71
N THR A 528 -19.19 28.62 15.19
CA THR A 528 -19.49 28.76 16.62
C THR A 528 -20.14 27.48 17.13
N ASP A 529 -19.62 26.87 18.21
CA ASP A 529 -20.29 25.75 18.89
C ASP A 529 -21.63 26.21 19.49
N ILE A 530 -22.73 25.62 19.00
CA ILE A 530 -24.10 25.97 19.39
C ILE A 530 -24.75 24.95 20.33
N THR A 531 -24.09 23.81 20.61
CA THR A 531 -24.65 22.77 21.49
C THR A 531 -23.86 22.56 22.79
N GLY A 532 -22.59 22.97 22.80
CA GLY A 532 -21.59 22.38 23.70
C GLY A 532 -21.42 20.88 23.42
N ILE A 533 -20.66 20.22 24.29
CA ILE A 533 -20.52 18.75 24.26
C ILE A 533 -21.88 18.08 24.49
N VAL A 534 -22.27 17.24 23.53
CA VAL A 534 -23.42 16.34 23.58
C VAL A 534 -22.93 14.95 24.00
N ASN A 535 -23.24 14.53 25.23
CA ASN A 535 -22.94 13.18 25.70
C ASN A 535 -24.02 12.20 25.22
N LEU A 536 -23.61 11.09 24.62
CA LEU A 536 -24.54 10.09 24.06
C LEU A 536 -24.70 8.90 25.00
N PRO A 537 -25.94 8.46 25.28
CA PRO A 537 -26.17 7.26 26.08
C PRO A 537 -25.86 6.01 25.27
N ASN A 538 -25.44 4.93 25.95
CA ASN A 538 -25.38 3.60 25.35
C ASN A 538 -26.81 3.13 24.98
N THR A 539 -27.07 2.95 23.69
CA THR A 539 -28.35 2.47 23.17
C THR A 539 -28.39 0.96 22.99
N LYS A 540 -27.30 0.27 23.34
CA LYS A 540 -27.12 -1.20 23.33
C LYS A 540 -27.02 -1.83 21.95
N GLY A 541 -26.65 -1.06 20.93
CA GLY A 541 -26.42 -1.59 19.59
C GLY A 541 -26.00 -0.50 18.60
N ARG A 542 -25.38 -0.91 17.49
CA ARG A 542 -24.95 0.02 16.41
C ARG A 542 -26.11 0.53 15.54
N GLN A 543 -27.26 -0.12 15.62
CA GLN A 543 -28.48 0.23 14.88
C GLN A 543 -29.68 0.44 15.85
N ALA A 544 -29.41 0.56 17.16
CA ALA A 544 -30.44 0.81 18.17
C ALA A 544 -30.65 2.32 18.32
N TRP A 545 -31.57 2.89 17.54
CA TRP A 545 -31.72 4.34 17.38
C TRP A 545 -32.47 5.02 18.53
N LYS A 546 -31.93 6.15 19.02
CA LYS A 546 -32.55 7.00 20.03
C LYS A 546 -32.28 8.48 19.74
N ALA A 547 -33.27 9.33 19.97
CA ALA A 547 -33.11 10.78 19.89
C ALA A 547 -32.45 11.36 21.16
N VAL A 548 -31.38 12.12 20.98
CA VAL A 548 -30.78 12.99 22.01
C VAL A 548 -31.13 14.43 21.66
N LYS A 549 -31.63 15.21 22.62
CA LYS A 549 -32.19 16.54 22.37
C LYS A 549 -31.34 17.67 22.92
N LYS A 550 -31.28 18.78 22.18
CA LYS A 550 -30.70 20.06 22.60
C LYS A 550 -31.59 21.23 22.14
N SER A 551 -31.39 22.39 22.74
CA SER A 551 -32.00 23.65 22.29
C SER A 551 -30.88 24.50 21.72
N VAL A 552 -31.05 24.98 20.48
CA VAL A 552 -30.07 25.84 19.80
C VAL A 552 -30.77 27.07 19.24
N LYS A 553 -30.07 28.20 19.22
CA LYS A 553 -30.55 29.41 18.55
C LYS A 553 -29.98 29.45 17.15
N LEU A 554 -30.85 29.62 16.14
CA LEU A 554 -30.45 29.85 14.76
C LEU A 554 -31.16 31.10 14.24
N ASP A 555 -30.46 31.87 13.43
CA ASP A 555 -31.02 33.02 12.74
C ASP A 555 -31.55 32.62 11.35
N ALA A 556 -32.45 33.41 10.76
CA ALA A 556 -32.93 33.15 9.41
C ALA A 556 -31.85 33.44 8.39
N GLY A 557 -31.72 32.57 7.39
CA GLY A 557 -30.73 32.69 6.32
C GLY A 557 -30.02 31.38 6.04
N GLN A 558 -29.03 31.46 5.15
CA GLN A 558 -28.16 30.34 4.86
C GLN A 558 -27.06 30.26 5.92
N HIS A 559 -26.83 29.05 6.44
CA HIS A 559 -25.84 28.77 7.47
C HIS A 559 -25.04 27.51 7.12
N LEU A 560 -23.81 27.43 7.61
CA LEU A 560 -22.99 26.22 7.56
C LEU A 560 -23.02 25.55 8.94
N LEU A 561 -23.66 24.38 9.01
CA LEU A 561 -23.58 23.52 10.19
C LEU A 561 -22.36 22.61 10.08
N LYS A 562 -21.70 22.34 11.20
CA LYS A 562 -20.58 21.39 11.27
C LYS A 562 -20.75 20.46 12.47
N LEU A 563 -20.94 19.17 12.22
CA LEU A 563 -20.99 18.14 13.25
C LEU A 563 -19.56 17.64 13.50
N VAL A 564 -19.05 17.80 14.72
CA VAL A 564 -17.67 17.44 15.07
C VAL A 564 -17.66 16.34 16.11
N THR A 565 -16.95 15.25 15.81
CA THR A 565 -16.85 14.09 16.70
C THR A 565 -15.73 14.26 17.70
N GLU A 566 -16.06 14.12 18.97
CA GLU A 566 -15.13 14.27 20.10
C GLU A 566 -14.69 12.90 20.63
N GLU A 567 -15.63 11.95 20.72
CA GLU A 567 -15.36 10.59 21.18
C GLU A 567 -16.16 9.57 20.35
N ARG A 568 -15.49 8.50 19.94
CA ARG A 568 -16.05 7.44 19.09
C ARG A 568 -17.10 6.57 19.79
N GLY A 569 -17.70 5.68 19.00
CA GLY A 569 -18.52 4.57 19.50
C GLY A 569 -20.02 4.72 19.22
N PHE A 570 -20.38 5.63 18.32
CA PHE A 570 -21.75 5.86 17.88
C PHE A 570 -21.87 5.89 16.35
N ASN A 571 -23.10 5.73 15.88
CA ASN A 571 -23.58 5.99 14.54
C ASN A 571 -24.62 7.13 14.62
N ILE A 572 -24.80 7.88 13.54
CA ILE A 572 -25.83 8.93 13.44
C ILE A 572 -26.64 8.75 12.15
N ASP A 573 -27.96 8.76 12.30
CA ASP A 573 -28.96 8.65 11.23
C ASP A 573 -29.27 10.05 10.69
N ARG A 574 -29.81 10.92 11.56
CA ARG A 574 -30.28 12.25 11.15
C ARG A 574 -30.37 13.26 12.28
N ILE A 575 -30.51 14.53 11.89
CA ILE A 575 -30.69 15.68 12.77
C ILE A 575 -32.01 16.35 12.43
N VAL A 576 -32.92 16.44 13.39
CA VAL A 576 -34.26 17.02 13.19
C VAL A 576 -34.39 18.33 13.96
N PHE A 577 -34.71 19.41 13.27
CA PHE A 577 -34.94 20.76 13.83
C PHE A 577 -36.44 21.08 13.84
N LYS A 578 -37.00 21.42 15.00
CA LYS A 578 -38.42 21.73 15.19
C LYS A 578 -38.67 23.09 15.81
#